data_AF-A0A6G0PF07-F1
#
_entry.id   AF-A0A6G0PF07-F1
#
_cell.length_a   1.000
_cell.length_b   1.000
_cell.length_c   1.000
_cell.angle_alpha   90.00
_cell.angle_beta   90.00
_cell.angle_gamma   90.00
#
_symmetry.space_group_name_H-M   'P 1'
#
loop_
_entity.id
_entity.type
_entity.pdbx_description
1 polymer ?
#
loop_
_entity_poly.entity_id
_entity_poly.type
_entity_poly.pdbx_seq_one_letter_code
_entity_poly.pdbx_strand_id
1 'polypeptide(L)'
;MSVPTFDGKDSDSLVFWVREIEFALSAGQIYDAPAQVAFALSSLGGRAHAWAMAREKATPGYFTSWSFMEQELRSTFLLANVAYRHRFSFLRCKQGKRSLQDYLMDLRNLEAAMAGAPLSEDVKVTIFMDGGRTGPVRTELFRRQPKTFNEAVHIAMLEDHCVRSAQGHTPHVEASEGPTPMEISLAESARS
;
A
#
# COMPACT_ATOMS: atom_id res chain seq x y z
N MET A 1 36.53 -7.64 -9.49
CA MET A 1 35.27 -6.86 -9.58
C MET A 1 34.70 -6.76 -8.17
N SER A 2 34.22 -5.59 -7.76
CA SER A 2 33.62 -5.39 -6.42
C SER A 2 32.12 -5.59 -6.53
N VAL A 3 31.58 -6.59 -5.84
CA VAL A 3 30.12 -6.77 -5.72
C VAL A 3 29.60 -5.76 -4.69
N PRO A 4 28.44 -5.11 -4.92
CA PRO A 4 27.82 -4.27 -3.89
C PRO A 4 27.51 -5.07 -2.63
N THR A 5 27.63 -4.44 -1.47
CA THR A 5 27.27 -5.08 -0.20
C THR A 5 25.76 -5.22 -0.07
N PHE A 6 25.28 -6.40 0.34
CA PHE A 6 23.87 -6.60 0.70
C PHE A 6 23.68 -6.46 2.21
N ASP A 7 23.05 -5.38 2.65
CA ASP A 7 22.80 -5.12 4.08
C ASP A 7 21.55 -5.83 4.61
N GLY A 8 20.71 -6.35 3.70
CA GLY A 8 19.40 -6.86 4.04
C GLY A 8 18.43 -5.76 4.48
N LYS A 9 18.58 -4.53 3.96
CA LYS A 9 17.64 -3.41 4.15
C LYS A 9 16.44 -3.54 3.22
N ASP A 10 15.44 -2.72 3.49
CA ASP A 10 14.16 -2.76 2.77
C ASP A 10 14.26 -2.22 1.34
N SER A 11 15.23 -1.34 1.11
CA SER A 11 15.61 -0.81 -0.20
C SER A 11 16.49 -1.75 -1.01
N ASP A 12 17.05 -2.80 -0.40
CA ASP A 12 18.04 -3.65 -1.06
C ASP A 12 17.33 -4.69 -1.92
N SER A 13 17.69 -4.77 -3.20
CA SER A 13 17.20 -5.84 -4.07
C SER A 13 18.09 -7.07 -3.95
N LEU A 14 17.63 -8.07 -3.19
CA LEU A 14 18.30 -9.36 -3.09
C LEU A 14 18.41 -10.04 -4.47
N VAL A 15 17.43 -9.87 -5.35
CA VAL A 15 17.44 -10.47 -6.70
C VAL A 15 18.58 -9.92 -7.54
N PHE A 16 18.80 -8.60 -7.55
CA PHE A 16 19.91 -8.00 -8.29
C PHE A 16 21.25 -8.37 -7.65
N TRP A 17 21.35 -8.35 -6.33
CA TRP A 17 22.57 -8.72 -5.64
C TRP A 17 23.00 -10.17 -5.89
N VAL A 18 22.06 -11.13 -5.84
CA VAL A 18 22.35 -12.54 -6.17
C VAL A 18 22.91 -12.65 -7.59
N ARG A 19 22.34 -11.91 -8.55
CA ARG A 19 22.81 -11.93 -9.93
C ARG A 19 24.23 -11.37 -10.07
N GLU A 20 24.55 -10.31 -9.35
CA GLU A 20 25.91 -9.76 -9.30
C GLU A 20 26.92 -10.74 -8.68
N ILE A 21 26.53 -11.48 -7.64
CA ILE A 21 27.36 -12.56 -7.07
C ILE A 21 27.62 -13.64 -8.12
N GLU A 22 26.58 -14.15 -8.80
CA GLU A 22 26.75 -15.18 -9.84
C GLU A 22 27.71 -14.74 -10.94
N PHE A 23 27.61 -13.48 -11.39
CA PHE A 23 28.53 -12.90 -12.36
C PHE A 23 29.96 -12.84 -11.82
N ALA A 24 30.15 -12.39 -10.57
CA ALA A 24 31.46 -12.31 -9.94
C ALA A 24 32.11 -13.68 -9.71
N LEU A 25 31.33 -14.69 -9.30
CA LEU A 25 31.81 -16.07 -9.15
C LEU A 25 32.27 -16.64 -10.50
N SER A 26 31.47 -16.41 -11.55
CA SER A 26 31.78 -16.88 -12.90
C SER A 26 33.02 -16.19 -13.47
N ALA A 27 33.11 -14.86 -13.37
CA ALA A 27 34.23 -14.09 -13.87
C ALA A 27 35.52 -14.31 -13.05
N GLY A 28 35.37 -14.59 -11.75
CA GLY A 28 36.48 -14.95 -10.87
C GLY A 28 36.89 -16.43 -10.95
N GLN A 29 36.20 -17.23 -11.76
CA GLN A 29 36.42 -18.68 -11.89
C GLN A 29 36.38 -19.42 -10.54
N ILE A 30 35.51 -18.96 -9.63
CA ILE A 30 35.35 -19.52 -8.29
C ILE A 30 34.31 -20.64 -8.37
N TYR A 31 34.77 -21.87 -8.54
CA TYR A 31 33.90 -23.06 -8.65
C TYR A 31 33.81 -23.88 -7.38
N ASP A 32 34.80 -23.75 -6.48
CA ASP A 32 34.82 -24.46 -5.21
C ASP A 32 33.73 -23.93 -4.27
N ALA A 33 32.89 -24.83 -3.74
CA ALA A 33 31.73 -24.46 -2.95
C ALA A 33 32.08 -23.66 -1.67
N PRO A 34 33.07 -24.07 -0.84
CA PRO A 34 33.58 -23.25 0.25
C PRO A 34 34.04 -21.86 -0.18
N ALA A 35 34.77 -21.75 -1.29
CA ALA A 35 35.23 -20.45 -1.79
C ALA A 35 34.07 -19.55 -2.26
N GLN A 36 33.04 -20.12 -2.90
CA GLN A 36 31.84 -19.39 -3.30
C GLN A 36 31.07 -18.85 -2.08
N VAL A 37 30.91 -19.69 -1.05
CA VAL A 37 30.24 -19.31 0.20
C VAL A 37 31.04 -18.21 0.93
N ALA A 38 32.35 -18.37 1.06
CA ALA A 38 33.21 -17.36 1.69
C ALA A 38 33.14 -16.00 0.97
N PHE A 39 33.17 -16.03 -0.37
CA PHE A 39 33.03 -14.85 -1.21
C PHE A 39 31.67 -14.16 -1.00
N ALA A 40 30.57 -14.92 -1.04
CA ALA A 40 29.25 -14.40 -0.77
C ALA A 40 29.11 -13.80 0.63
N LEU A 41 29.61 -14.50 1.67
CA LEU A 41 29.62 -14.03 3.06
C LEU A 41 30.38 -12.71 3.22
N SER A 42 31.53 -12.56 2.54
CA SER A 42 32.30 -11.31 2.57
C SER A 42 31.58 -10.12 1.94
N SER A 43 30.58 -10.40 1.09
CA SER A 43 29.77 -9.40 0.40
C SER A 43 28.46 -9.08 1.13
N LEU A 44 28.22 -9.71 2.29
CA LEU A 44 27.10 -9.37 3.17
C LEU A 44 27.48 -8.27 4.16
N GLY A 45 26.54 -7.37 4.42
CA GLY A 45 26.62 -6.33 5.44
C GLY A 45 25.39 -6.33 6.35
N GLY A 46 25.37 -5.39 7.29
CA GLY A 46 24.19 -5.07 8.10
C GLY A 46 23.47 -6.29 8.71
N ARG A 47 22.15 -6.35 8.48
CA ARG A 47 21.28 -7.43 8.99
C ARG A 47 21.57 -8.76 8.33
N ALA A 48 21.91 -8.77 7.04
CA ALA A 48 22.21 -9.99 6.31
C ALA A 48 23.47 -10.68 6.86
N HIS A 49 24.53 -9.92 7.14
CA HIS A 49 25.75 -10.45 7.74
C HIS A 49 25.50 -10.98 9.16
N ALA A 50 24.80 -10.20 10.01
CA ALA A 50 24.47 -10.63 11.37
C ALA A 50 23.64 -11.93 11.38
N TRP A 51 22.67 -12.06 10.48
CA TRP A 51 21.90 -13.28 10.29
C TRP A 51 22.77 -14.46 9.87
N ALA A 52 23.65 -14.28 8.88
CA ALA A 52 24.53 -15.35 8.40
C ALA A 52 25.50 -15.82 9.49
N MET A 53 26.09 -14.90 10.24
CA MET A 53 26.98 -15.23 11.36
C MET A 53 26.25 -15.95 12.50
N ALA A 54 24.99 -15.61 12.76
CA ALA A 54 24.18 -16.31 13.76
C ALA A 54 23.93 -17.78 13.35
N ARG A 55 23.69 -18.04 12.05
CA ARG A 55 23.54 -19.41 11.52
C ARG A 55 24.83 -20.22 11.65
N GLU A 56 25.96 -19.66 11.23
CA GLU A 56 27.28 -20.29 11.34
C GLU A 56 27.68 -20.57 12.80
N LYS A 57 27.37 -19.65 13.72
CA LYS A 57 27.65 -19.85 15.14
C LYS A 57 26.81 -20.99 15.74
N ALA A 58 25.56 -21.15 15.31
CA ALA A 58 24.68 -22.21 15.78
C ALA A 58 25.09 -23.59 15.21
N THR A 59 25.47 -23.61 13.93
CA THR A 59 25.91 -24.82 13.22
C THR A 59 27.12 -24.46 12.36
N PRO A 60 28.36 -24.77 12.79
CA PRO A 60 29.54 -24.50 11.99
C PRO A 60 29.47 -25.24 10.64
N GLY A 61 29.72 -24.51 9.55
CA GLY A 61 29.57 -25.04 8.19
C GLY A 61 28.10 -25.17 7.76
N TYR A 62 27.22 -24.32 8.30
CA TYR A 62 25.79 -24.29 7.96
C TYR A 62 25.59 -24.10 6.45
N PHE A 63 26.37 -23.20 5.84
CA PHE A 63 26.31 -22.95 4.41
C PHE A 63 27.22 -23.92 3.65
N THR A 64 26.63 -24.98 3.11
CA THR A 64 27.36 -26.06 2.40
C THR A 64 27.65 -25.74 0.93
N SER A 65 26.88 -24.84 0.33
CA SER A 65 27.06 -24.39 -1.05
C SER A 65 26.45 -23.00 -1.26
N TRP A 66 26.84 -22.35 -2.36
CA TRP A 66 26.20 -21.10 -2.80
C TRP A 66 24.69 -21.27 -3.03
N SER A 67 24.27 -22.36 -3.69
CA SER A 67 22.85 -22.61 -3.96
C SER A 67 22.01 -22.74 -2.69
N PHE A 68 22.54 -23.39 -1.65
CA PHE A 68 21.87 -23.50 -0.36
C PHE A 68 21.80 -22.14 0.35
N MET A 69 22.91 -21.39 0.34
CA MET A 69 22.97 -20.05 0.92
C MET A 69 21.99 -19.08 0.23
N GLU A 70 21.91 -19.11 -1.10
CA GLU A 70 20.95 -18.31 -1.88
C GLU A 70 19.50 -18.65 -1.49
N GLN A 71 19.16 -19.93 -1.39
CA GLN A 71 17.83 -20.37 -0.99
C GLN A 71 17.46 -19.84 0.41
N GLU A 72 18.38 -19.94 1.37
CA GLU A 72 18.17 -19.43 2.73
C GLU A 72 18.04 -17.90 2.78
N LEU A 73 18.86 -17.20 1.99
CA LEU A 73 18.73 -15.75 1.81
C LEU A 73 17.37 -15.38 1.23
N ARG A 74 16.90 -16.10 0.20
CA ARG A 74 15.59 -15.85 -0.42
C ARG A 74 14.44 -16.15 0.55
N SER A 75 14.54 -17.24 1.32
CA SER A 75 13.55 -17.58 2.34
C SER A 75 13.46 -16.50 3.42
N THR A 76 14.61 -16.01 3.87
CA THR A 76 14.69 -15.03 4.98
C THR A 76 14.34 -13.61 4.53
N PHE A 77 14.81 -13.18 3.36
CA PHE A 77 14.76 -11.78 2.93
C PHE A 77 13.80 -11.50 1.76
N LEU A 78 13.30 -12.51 1.04
CA LEU A 78 12.43 -12.33 -0.15
C LEU A 78 10.97 -12.76 0.07
N LEU A 79 10.68 -13.95 0.62
CA LEU A 79 9.30 -14.49 0.54
C LEU A 79 8.34 -14.02 1.63
N ALA A 80 8.75 -14.03 2.90
CA ALA A 80 7.85 -13.66 4.00
C ALA A 80 7.82 -12.14 4.23
N ASN A 81 8.95 -11.45 4.03
CA ASN A 81 9.08 -10.04 4.38
C ASN A 81 8.37 -9.10 3.38
N VAL A 82 8.39 -9.39 2.07
CA VAL A 82 7.75 -8.51 1.07
C VAL A 82 6.22 -8.62 1.12
N ALA A 83 5.69 -9.86 1.11
CA ALA A 83 4.26 -10.10 1.23
C ALA A 83 3.71 -9.57 2.56
N TYR A 84 4.41 -9.81 3.68
CA TYR A 84 4.05 -9.25 4.99
C TYR A 84 4.07 -7.72 4.97
N ARG A 85 5.05 -7.07 4.34
CA ARG A 85 5.11 -5.61 4.25
C ARG A 85 3.99 -5.01 3.44
N HIS A 86 3.68 -5.55 2.26
CA HIS A 86 2.56 -5.05 1.47
C HIS A 86 1.24 -5.30 2.19
N ARG A 87 1.10 -6.44 2.88
CA ARG A 87 -0.06 -6.74 3.73
C ARG A 87 -0.17 -5.77 4.91
N PHE A 88 0.92 -5.50 5.62
CA PHE A 88 0.97 -4.55 6.72
C PHE A 88 0.68 -3.11 6.25
N SER A 89 1.25 -2.71 5.12
CA SER A 89 0.99 -1.41 4.48
C SER A 89 -0.45 -1.28 4.02
N PHE A 90 -1.03 -2.35 3.45
CA PHE A 90 -2.45 -2.39 3.08
C PHE A 90 -3.34 -2.16 4.31
N LEU A 91 -3.10 -2.91 5.40
CA LEU A 91 -3.84 -2.78 6.66
C LEU A 91 -3.72 -1.38 7.30
N ARG A 92 -2.62 -0.67 7.05
CA ARG A 92 -2.39 0.70 7.56
C ARG A 92 -2.74 1.80 6.55
N CYS A 93 -3.20 1.46 5.35
CA CYS A 93 -3.42 2.44 4.30
C CYS A 93 -4.62 3.35 4.64
N LYS A 94 -4.36 4.65 4.78
CA LYS A 94 -5.35 5.68 5.09
C LYS A 94 -5.45 6.69 3.95
N GLN A 95 -6.64 7.12 3.58
CA GLN A 95 -6.85 8.13 2.54
C GLN A 95 -6.15 9.45 2.90
N GLY A 96 -6.28 9.90 4.16
CA GLY A 96 -5.68 11.15 4.63
C GLY A 96 -6.20 12.36 3.83
N LYS A 97 -5.28 13.24 3.41
CA LYS A 97 -5.60 14.43 2.58
C LYS A 97 -5.70 14.15 1.08
N ARG A 98 -5.37 12.93 0.64
CA ARG A 98 -5.32 12.54 -0.78
C ARG A 98 -6.72 12.41 -1.39
N SER A 99 -6.78 12.42 -2.73
CA SER A 99 -8.02 12.12 -3.43
C SER A 99 -8.45 10.67 -3.19
N LEU A 100 -9.73 10.37 -3.37
CA LEU A 100 -10.22 9.00 -3.26
C LEU A 100 -9.57 8.09 -4.31
N GLN A 101 -9.29 8.61 -5.50
CA GLN A 101 -8.66 7.87 -6.60
C GLN A 101 -7.20 7.50 -6.30
N ASP A 102 -6.40 8.41 -5.73
CA ASP A 102 -5.02 8.12 -5.33
C ASP A 102 -4.98 7.04 -4.23
N TYR A 103 -5.89 7.14 -3.27
CA TYR A 103 -6.02 6.15 -2.20
C TYR A 103 -6.40 4.76 -2.74
N LEU A 104 -7.32 4.70 -3.69
CA LEU A 104 -7.71 3.46 -4.36
C LEU A 104 -6.56 2.85 -5.15
N MET A 105 -5.79 3.69 -5.87
CA MET A 105 -4.63 3.26 -6.62
C MET A 105 -3.59 2.61 -5.70
N ASP A 106 -3.30 3.23 -4.55
CA ASP A 106 -2.39 2.66 -3.56
C ASP A 106 -2.88 1.33 -3.00
N LEU A 107 -4.16 1.21 -2.65
CA LEU A 107 -4.73 -0.05 -2.19
C LEU A 107 -4.60 -1.15 -3.25
N ARG A 108 -4.88 -0.85 -4.52
CA ARG A 108 -4.75 -1.81 -5.64
C ARG A 108 -3.30 -2.20 -5.89
N ASN A 109 -2.37 -1.25 -5.82
CA ASN A 109 -0.95 -1.52 -5.97
C ASN A 109 -0.41 -2.40 -4.84
N LEU A 110 -0.79 -2.10 -3.59
CA LEU A 110 -0.45 -2.93 -2.43
C LEU A 110 -1.07 -4.33 -2.53
N GLU A 111 -2.31 -4.44 -3.02
CA GLU A 111 -2.98 -5.72 -3.29
C GLU A 111 -2.23 -6.55 -4.34
N ALA A 112 -1.86 -5.94 -5.47
CA ALA A 112 -1.13 -6.61 -6.53
C ALA A 112 0.30 -7.02 -6.14
N ALA A 113 0.95 -6.24 -5.27
CA ALA A 113 2.31 -6.52 -4.80
C ALA A 113 2.39 -7.57 -3.68
N MET A 114 1.25 -7.92 -3.06
CA MET A 114 1.19 -9.03 -2.11
C MET A 114 1.34 -10.37 -2.86
N ALA A 115 2.53 -10.97 -2.81
CA ALA A 115 2.72 -12.36 -3.25
C ALA A 115 1.98 -13.32 -2.29
N GLY A 116 1.16 -14.24 -2.84
CA GLY A 116 0.47 -15.27 -2.07
C GLY A 116 -1.06 -15.15 -2.11
N ALA A 117 -1.72 -15.74 -1.11
CA ALA A 117 -3.18 -15.75 -1.05
C ALA A 117 -3.75 -14.33 -0.84
N PRO A 118 -4.77 -13.93 -1.62
CA PRO A 118 -5.39 -12.62 -1.49
C PRO A 118 -6.05 -12.46 -0.12
N LEU A 119 -6.16 -11.21 0.34
CA LEU A 119 -6.99 -10.89 1.50
C LEU A 119 -8.44 -11.28 1.24
N SER A 120 -9.18 -11.63 2.28
CA SER A 120 -10.61 -11.84 2.19
C SER A 120 -11.34 -10.52 1.94
N GLU A 121 -12.49 -10.58 1.28
CA GLU A 121 -13.26 -9.40 0.90
C GLU A 121 -13.73 -8.60 2.13
N ASP A 122 -14.08 -9.28 3.23
CA ASP A 122 -14.45 -8.61 4.50
C ASP A 122 -13.30 -7.77 5.06
N VAL A 123 -12.06 -8.26 4.99
CA VAL A 123 -10.88 -7.50 5.42
C VAL A 123 -10.67 -6.29 4.51
N LYS A 124 -10.75 -6.47 3.18
CA LYS A 124 -10.56 -5.36 2.22
C LYS A 124 -11.62 -4.27 2.41
N VAL A 125 -12.89 -4.65 2.55
CA VAL A 125 -14.00 -3.72 2.80
C VAL A 125 -13.79 -2.98 4.12
N THR A 126 -13.43 -3.69 5.19
CA THR A 126 -13.20 -3.10 6.51
C THR A 126 -12.06 -2.08 6.46
N ILE A 127 -10.93 -2.43 5.85
CA ILE A 127 -9.78 -1.52 5.70
C ILE A 127 -10.12 -0.32 4.84
N PHE A 128 -10.87 -0.50 3.75
CA PHE A 128 -11.29 0.61 2.89
C PHE A 128 -12.21 1.59 3.63
N MET A 129 -13.20 1.07 4.35
CA MET A 129 -14.16 1.89 5.11
C MET A 129 -13.52 2.57 6.32
N ASP A 130 -12.58 1.90 7.01
CA ASP A 130 -11.84 2.48 8.14
C ASP A 130 -10.72 3.43 7.69
N GLY A 131 -10.17 3.20 6.50
CA GLY A 131 -9.13 4.02 5.91
C GLY A 131 -9.62 5.24 5.16
N GLY A 132 -10.87 5.23 4.71
CA GLY A 132 -11.53 6.37 4.07
C GLY A 132 -11.69 7.57 5.01
N ARG A 133 -11.62 8.77 4.44
CA ARG A 133 -11.85 10.02 5.17
C ARG A 133 -13.29 10.06 5.67
N THR A 134 -13.48 10.53 6.91
CA THR A 134 -14.82 10.82 7.44
C THR A 134 -15.52 11.87 6.56
N GLY A 135 -16.75 11.59 6.14
CA GLY A 135 -17.53 12.42 5.22
C GLY A 135 -18.65 11.65 4.55
N PRO A 136 -19.34 12.25 3.56
CA PRO A 136 -20.51 11.65 2.90
C PRO A 136 -20.22 10.27 2.31
N VAL A 137 -19.07 10.12 1.64
CA VAL A 137 -18.59 8.84 1.10
C VAL A 137 -18.56 7.73 2.15
N ARG A 138 -17.96 8.01 3.32
CA ARG A 138 -17.86 7.03 4.41
C ARG A 138 -19.23 6.74 5.03
N THR A 139 -20.08 7.75 5.17
CA THR A 139 -21.46 7.60 5.64
C THR A 139 -22.27 6.68 4.72
N GLU A 140 -22.16 6.89 3.40
CA GLU A 140 -22.90 6.09 2.42
C GLU A 140 -22.41 4.64 2.40
N LEU A 141 -21.11 4.40 2.56
CA LEU A 141 -20.56 3.04 2.72
C LEU A 141 -21.13 2.32 3.94
N PHE A 142 -21.25 3.00 5.09
CA PHE A 142 -21.88 2.42 6.29
C PHE A 142 -23.37 2.13 6.08
N ARG A 143 -24.07 3.01 5.36
CA ARG A 143 -25.50 2.84 5.05
C ARG A 143 -25.74 1.64 4.14
N ARG A 144 -24.88 1.46 3.12
CA ARG A 144 -25.05 0.43 2.08
C ARG A 144 -24.46 -0.93 2.45
N GLN A 145 -23.50 -0.97 3.39
CA GLN A 145 -22.87 -2.20 3.88
C GLN A 145 -22.38 -3.15 2.78
N PRO A 146 -21.47 -2.69 1.90
CA PRO A 146 -20.99 -3.50 0.77
C PRO A 146 -20.36 -4.81 1.25
N LYS A 147 -20.53 -5.87 0.46
CA LYS A 147 -19.98 -7.21 0.76
C LYS A 147 -18.66 -7.47 0.06
N THR A 148 -18.33 -6.69 -0.96
CA THR A 148 -17.09 -6.81 -1.72
C THR A 148 -16.36 -5.48 -1.81
N PHE A 149 -15.04 -5.54 -1.96
CA PHE A 149 -14.21 -4.35 -2.14
C PHE A 149 -14.64 -3.59 -3.39
N ASN A 150 -14.93 -4.27 -4.49
CA ASN A 150 -15.32 -3.62 -5.74
C ASN A 150 -16.67 -2.89 -5.65
N GLU A 151 -17.64 -3.47 -4.92
CA GLU A 151 -18.90 -2.81 -4.61
C GLU A 151 -18.67 -1.55 -3.76
N ALA A 152 -17.82 -1.64 -2.74
CA ALA A 152 -17.45 -0.50 -1.91
C ALA A 152 -16.79 0.62 -2.74
N VAL A 153 -15.87 0.28 -3.66
CA VAL A 153 -15.25 1.24 -4.58
C VAL A 153 -16.30 1.92 -5.45
N HIS A 154 -17.24 1.17 -6.02
CA HIS A 154 -18.30 1.73 -6.87
C HIS A 154 -19.18 2.72 -6.11
N ILE A 155 -19.63 2.36 -4.90
CA ILE A 155 -20.42 3.25 -4.04
C ILE A 155 -19.64 4.52 -3.72
N ALA A 156 -18.36 4.37 -3.34
CA ALA A 156 -17.53 5.50 -2.95
C ALA A 156 -17.27 6.48 -4.11
N MET A 157 -17.05 5.96 -5.32
CA MET A 157 -16.87 6.77 -6.52
C MET A 157 -18.14 7.53 -6.91
N LEU A 158 -19.30 6.87 -6.84
CA LEU A 158 -20.58 7.51 -7.12
C LEU A 158 -20.85 8.65 -6.13
N GLU A 159 -20.66 8.39 -4.84
CA GLU A 159 -20.89 9.40 -3.81
C GLU A 159 -19.88 10.56 -3.88
N ASP A 160 -18.59 10.29 -4.13
CA ASP A 160 -17.58 11.34 -4.33
C ASP A 160 -17.93 12.23 -5.52
N HIS A 161 -18.46 11.64 -6.60
CA HIS A 161 -18.95 12.41 -7.74
C HIS A 161 -20.17 13.28 -7.39
N CYS A 162 -21.16 12.72 -6.68
CA CYS A 162 -22.34 13.46 -6.24
C CYS A 162 -21.96 14.65 -5.34
N VAL A 163 -21.06 14.45 -4.38
CA VAL A 163 -20.57 15.51 -3.48
C VAL A 163 -19.87 16.62 -4.26
N ARG A 164 -18.97 16.26 -5.19
CA ARG A 164 -18.26 17.25 -6.02
C ARG A 164 -19.22 18.03 -6.92
N SER A 165 -20.23 17.35 -7.49
CA SER A 165 -21.25 17.99 -8.32
C SER A 165 -22.07 19.00 -7.50
N ALA A 166 -22.48 18.65 -6.28
CA ALA A 166 -23.21 19.54 -5.38
C ALA A 166 -22.35 20.74 -4.92
N GLN A 167 -21.05 20.56 -4.71
CA GLN A 167 -20.13 21.64 -4.30
C GLN A 167 -19.75 22.59 -5.45
N GLY A 168 -19.70 22.09 -6.69
CA GLY A 168 -19.50 22.92 -7.88
C GLY A 168 -20.74 23.76 -8.25
N HIS A 169 -21.89 23.46 -7.63
CA HIS A 169 -23.14 24.18 -7.80
C HIS A 169 -23.34 25.19 -6.67
N THR A 170 -22.44 26.17 -6.53
CA THR A 170 -22.84 27.45 -5.91
C THR A 170 -23.69 28.18 -6.94
N PRO A 171 -25.03 28.31 -6.77
CA PRO A 171 -25.76 29.27 -7.59
C PRO A 171 -25.12 30.63 -7.31
N HIS A 172 -24.58 31.23 -8.36
CA HIS A 172 -24.29 32.66 -8.37
C HIS A 172 -25.64 33.34 -8.18
N VAL A 173 -25.99 33.65 -6.92
CA VAL A 173 -27.12 34.52 -6.60
C VAL A 173 -26.70 35.88 -7.14
N GLU A 174 -27.09 36.17 -8.37
CA GLU A 174 -27.26 37.55 -8.81
C GLU A 174 -28.13 38.23 -7.75
N ALA A 175 -27.58 39.29 -7.17
CA ALA A 175 -28.35 40.23 -6.38
C ALA A 175 -29.35 40.91 -7.31
N SER A 176 -30.51 40.29 -7.49
CA SER A 176 -31.68 40.90 -8.11
C SER A 176 -32.84 40.81 -7.12
N GLU A 177 -33.12 41.98 -6.55
CA GLU A 177 -34.33 42.43 -5.85
C GLU A 177 -34.96 41.49 -4.83
N GLY A 178 -34.87 41.92 -3.56
CA GLY A 178 -35.52 41.28 -2.43
C GLY A 178 -37.05 41.21 -2.57
N PRO A 179 -37.71 40.33 -1.79
CA PRO A 179 -39.13 40.08 -1.93
C PRO A 179 -39.96 41.30 -1.52
N THR A 180 -40.85 41.72 -2.41
CA THR A 180 -41.83 42.79 -2.17
C THR A 180 -42.75 42.42 -1.00
N PRO A 181 -42.88 43.27 0.03
CA PRO A 181 -43.81 43.04 1.13
C PRO A 181 -45.26 43.11 0.66
N MET A 182 -46.09 42.20 1.19
CA MET A 182 -47.51 42.11 0.86
C MET A 182 -48.30 43.17 1.65
N GLU A 183 -48.94 44.12 0.95
CA GLU A 183 -49.76 45.15 1.58
C GLU A 183 -51.13 44.59 2.00
N ILE A 184 -51.48 44.80 3.27
CA ILE A 184 -52.75 44.40 3.87
C ILE A 184 -53.66 45.63 3.87
N SER A 185 -54.69 45.64 3.03
CA SER A 185 -55.61 46.78 2.89
C SER A 185 -56.68 46.78 3.99
N LEU A 186 -56.81 47.91 4.68
CA LEU A 186 -57.83 48.20 5.70
C LEU A 186 -59.16 48.56 5.01
N ALA A 187 -60.21 47.78 5.30
CA ALA A 187 -61.57 48.10 4.87
C ALA A 187 -62.22 49.11 5.82
N GLU A 188 -62.43 50.35 5.36
CA GLU A 188 -63.31 51.31 6.05
C GLU A 188 -64.78 50.98 5.76
N SER A 189 -65.52 50.74 6.83
CA SER A 189 -66.96 50.48 6.84
C SER A 189 -67.72 51.80 6.72
N ALA A 190 -68.42 52.00 5.60
CA ALA A 190 -69.47 53.00 5.50
C ALA A 190 -70.73 52.48 6.24
N ARG A 191 -71.21 53.25 7.21
CA ARG A 191 -72.60 53.20 7.68
C ARG A 191 -73.35 54.40 7.11
N SER A 192 -74.60 54.12 6.76
CA SER A 192 -75.63 54.90 6.06
C SER A 192 -75.67 56.40 6.27
#